data_AF-A0A2V1DFX8-F1
#
_entry.id   AF-A0A2V1DFX8-F1
#
_cell.length_a   1.000
_cell.length_b   1.000
_cell.length_c   1.000
_cell.angle_alpha   90.00
_cell.angle_beta   90.00
_cell.angle_gamma   90.00
#
_symmetry.space_group_name_H-M   'P 1'
#
loop_
_entity.id
_entity.type
_entity.pdbx_description
1 polymer ?
#
loop_
_entity_poly.entity_id
_entity_poly.type
_entity_poly.pdbx_seq_one_letter_code
_entity_poly.pdbx_strand_id
1 'polypeptide(L)'
;MAEVRMRQRQKGQQFPGPELESFLIAYGDDLNPLPATIRVLDEIVTDYIIETCHEAAAVAHHARRQKIKLDDFKFMLRRDAAKLGRVSEILETDKELKRKRKAFDTDEGTV
;
A
#
# COMPACT_ATOMS: atom_id res chain seq x y z
N MET A 1 9.94 6.17 24.78
CA MET A 1 9.75 5.18 23.71
C MET A 1 8.36 4.62 23.89
N ALA A 2 7.46 4.76 22.90
CA ALA A 2 6.16 4.11 22.99
C ALA A 2 6.38 2.60 22.84
N GLU A 3 5.88 1.80 23.79
CA GLU A 3 6.00 0.34 23.76
C GLU A 3 5.48 -0.23 22.43
N VAL A 4 6.14 -1.27 21.95
CA VAL A 4 5.63 -2.13 20.87
C VAL A 4 4.45 -2.91 21.43
N ARG A 5 3.27 -2.29 21.43
CA ARG A 5 2.03 -2.97 21.82
C ARG A 5 1.67 -3.97 20.73
N MET A 6 1.44 -5.23 21.12
CA MET A 6 0.83 -6.23 20.24
C MET A 6 -0.49 -5.68 19.71
N ARG A 7 -0.59 -5.53 18.39
CA ARG A 7 -1.76 -4.91 17.75
C ARG A 7 -2.76 -5.99 17.40
N GLN A 8 -4.04 -5.68 17.61
CA GLN A 8 -5.10 -6.67 17.50
C GLN A 8 -5.32 -7.02 16.02
N ARG A 9 -4.95 -8.25 15.64
CA ARG A 9 -5.22 -8.80 14.31
C ARG A 9 -6.70 -9.17 14.21
N GLN A 10 -7.32 -8.85 13.07
CA GLN A 10 -8.60 -9.45 12.75
C GLN A 10 -8.40 -10.95 12.52
N LYS A 11 -9.33 -11.77 13.02
CA LYS A 11 -9.25 -13.23 12.86
C LYS A 11 -9.76 -13.61 11.48
N GLY A 12 -9.13 -14.62 10.89
CA GLY A 12 -9.49 -15.14 9.58
C GLY A 12 -8.74 -14.45 8.45
N GLN A 13 -9.06 -14.89 7.22
CA GLN A 13 -8.41 -14.40 6.02
C GLN A 13 -8.76 -12.92 5.76
N GLN A 14 -7.75 -12.10 5.47
CA GLN A 14 -7.92 -10.65 5.23
C GLN A 14 -8.02 -10.33 3.74
N PHE A 15 -7.22 -10.99 2.91
CA PHE A 15 -7.19 -10.77 1.46
C PHE A 15 -7.72 -12.00 0.68
N PRO A 16 -8.34 -11.81 -0.49
CA PRO A 16 -8.79 -12.92 -1.34
C PRO A 16 -7.63 -13.84 -1.74
N GLY A 17 -7.79 -15.15 -1.53
CA GLY A 17 -6.76 -16.15 -1.86
C GLY A 17 -6.20 -16.06 -3.28
N PRO A 18 -7.06 -15.96 -4.33
CA PRO A 18 -6.58 -15.86 -5.71
C PRO A 18 -5.71 -14.62 -6.00
N GLU A 19 -5.92 -13.51 -5.29
CA GLU A 19 -5.07 -12.32 -5.42
C GLU A 19 -3.68 -12.57 -4.83
N LEU A 20 -3.63 -13.20 -3.66
CA LEU A 20 -2.38 -13.59 -3.02
C LEU A 20 -1.61 -14.64 -3.84
N GLU A 21 -2.31 -15.61 -4.43
CA GLU A 21 -1.74 -16.57 -5.38
C GLU A 21 -1.12 -15.88 -6.59
N SER A 22 -1.81 -14.89 -7.15
CA SER A 22 -1.31 -14.10 -8.29
C SER A 22 -0.02 -13.37 -7.95
N PHE A 23 0.13 -12.84 -6.73
CA PHE A 23 1.38 -12.27 -6.27
C PHE A 23 2.48 -13.33 -6.18
N LEU A 24 2.23 -14.48 -5.55
CA LEU A 24 3.23 -15.54 -5.43
C LEU A 24 3.76 -15.98 -6.81
N ILE A 25 2.85 -16.23 -7.76
CA ILE A 25 3.20 -16.61 -9.14
C ILE A 25 4.00 -15.49 -9.84
N ALA A 26 3.57 -14.24 -9.72
CA ALA A 26 4.26 -13.10 -10.34
C ALA A 26 5.69 -12.90 -9.82
N TYR A 27 5.97 -13.33 -8.58
CA TYR A 27 7.30 -13.30 -7.96
C TYR A 27 8.06 -14.64 -8.07
N GLY A 28 7.55 -15.59 -8.86
CA GLY A 28 8.26 -16.82 -9.26
C GLY A 28 7.97 -18.07 -8.45
N ASP A 29 6.89 -18.10 -7.65
CA ASP A 29 6.41 -19.32 -7.00
C ASP A 29 5.71 -20.27 -8.00
N ASP A 30 5.33 -21.47 -7.54
CA ASP A 30 4.60 -22.46 -8.34
C ASP A 30 3.21 -21.96 -8.80
N LEU A 31 2.70 -22.50 -9.91
CA LEU A 31 1.35 -22.18 -10.42
C LEU A 31 0.23 -22.61 -9.47
N ASN A 32 0.50 -23.54 -8.55
CA ASN A 32 -0.40 -23.95 -7.48
C ASN A 32 0.30 -23.76 -6.12
N PRO A 33 0.41 -22.52 -5.60
CA PRO A 33 1.06 -22.26 -4.33
C PRO A 33 0.41 -23.02 -3.19
N LEU A 34 1.22 -23.43 -2.20
CA LEU A 34 0.71 -24.17 -1.06
C LEU A 34 -0.31 -23.32 -0.27
N PRO A 35 -1.45 -23.89 0.18
CA PRO A 35 -2.41 -23.15 1.00
C PRO A 35 -1.82 -22.56 2.29
N ALA A 36 -0.78 -23.19 2.84
CA ALA A 36 -0.05 -22.65 3.98
C ALA A 36 0.75 -21.39 3.62
N THR A 37 1.40 -21.36 2.46
CA THR A 37 2.14 -20.18 1.96
C THR A 37 1.20 -19.00 1.76
N ILE A 38 0.02 -19.23 1.16
CA ILE A 38 -1.00 -18.19 0.95
C ILE A 38 -1.45 -17.59 2.30
N ARG A 39 -1.72 -18.44 3.30
CA ARG A 39 -2.10 -17.96 4.65
C ARG A 39 -0.99 -17.16 5.32
N VAL A 40 0.26 -17.61 5.22
CA VAL A 40 1.40 -16.87 5.78
C VAL A 40 1.59 -15.53 5.07
N LEU A 41 1.42 -15.48 3.75
CA LEU A 41 1.47 -14.23 3.00
C LEU A 41 0.37 -13.26 3.45
N ASP A 42 -0.86 -13.76 3.64
CA ASP A 42 -1.99 -12.97 4.17
C ASP A 42 -1.64 -12.33 5.52
N GLU A 43 -1.06 -13.11 6.44
CA GLU A 43 -0.61 -12.62 7.76
C GLU A 43 0.49 -11.57 7.64
N ILE A 44 1.53 -11.82 6.82
CA ILE A 44 2.66 -10.90 6.62
C ILE A 44 2.19 -9.56 6.02
N VAL A 45 1.36 -9.61 4.98
CA VAL A 45 0.85 -8.41 4.30
C VAL A 45 -0.06 -7.61 5.24
N THR A 46 -0.90 -8.29 5.99
CA THR A 46 -1.77 -7.66 7.00
C THR A 46 -0.94 -6.91 8.04
N ASP A 47 0.06 -7.58 8.63
CA ASP A 47 0.93 -6.98 9.63
C ASP A 47 1.69 -5.78 9.03
N TYR A 48 2.25 -5.92 7.84
CA TYR A 48 2.96 -4.85 7.15
C TYR A 48 2.08 -3.60 6.96
N ILE A 49 0.82 -3.76 6.53
CA ILE A 49 -0.10 -2.64 6.32
C ILE A 49 -0.44 -1.97 7.65
N ILE A 50 -0.72 -2.75 8.69
CA ILE A 50 -1.02 -2.23 10.03
C ILE A 50 0.18 -1.43 10.56
N GLU A 51 1.39 -1.99 10.50
CA GLU A 51 2.61 -1.33 10.96
C GLU A 51 2.88 -0.02 10.22
N THR A 52 2.80 -0.06 8.89
CA THR A 52 2.94 1.08 7.99
C THR A 52 1.96 2.22 8.36
N CYS A 53 0.67 1.89 8.54
CA CYS A 53 -0.35 2.87 8.91
C CYS A 53 -0.08 3.52 10.28
N HIS A 54 0.39 2.76 11.25
CA HIS A 54 0.71 3.29 12.57
C HIS A 54 1.96 4.16 12.57
N GLU A 55 2.99 3.80 11.81
CA GLU A 55 4.16 4.67 11.66
C GLU A 55 3.79 5.99 10.99
N ALA A 56 2.98 5.96 9.93
CA ALA A 56 2.44 7.17 9.31
C ALA A 56 1.57 7.97 10.31
N ALA A 57 0.75 7.31 11.13
CA ALA A 57 -0.03 7.96 12.17
C ALA A 57 0.86 8.63 13.23
N ALA A 58 1.98 8.01 13.61
CA ALA A 58 2.95 8.60 14.53
C ALA A 58 3.55 9.88 13.94
N VAL A 59 3.90 9.88 12.65
CA VAL A 59 4.37 11.08 11.93
C VAL A 59 3.31 12.19 11.95
N ALA A 60 2.05 11.86 11.63
CA ALA A 60 0.95 12.83 11.68
C ALA A 60 0.75 13.40 13.08
N HIS A 61 0.81 12.54 14.11
CA HIS A 61 0.68 12.92 15.51
C HIS A 61 1.84 13.83 15.96
N HIS A 62 3.07 13.55 15.56
CA HIS A 62 4.21 14.45 15.80
C HIS A 62 4.00 15.84 15.19
N ALA A 63 3.32 15.91 14.05
CA ALA A 63 2.90 17.16 13.42
C ALA A 63 1.60 17.76 14.01
N ARG A 64 1.13 17.26 15.16
CA ARG A 64 -0.12 17.66 15.86
C ARG A 64 -1.38 17.55 14.98
N ARG A 65 -1.39 16.60 14.05
CA ARG A 65 -2.54 16.31 13.19
C ARG A 65 -3.18 14.99 13.58
N GLN A 66 -4.51 14.98 13.62
CA GLN A 66 -5.30 13.76 13.78
C GLN A 66 -5.47 13.02 12.45
N LYS A 67 -5.56 13.77 11.33
CA LYS A 67 -5.73 13.20 9.99
C LYS A 67 -4.38 12.87 9.35
N ILE A 68 -4.25 11.62 8.92
CA ILE A 68 -3.10 11.11 8.16
C ILE A 68 -3.21 11.59 6.71
N LYS A 69 -2.08 12.00 6.13
CA LYS A 69 -1.92 12.43 4.75
C LYS A 69 -0.91 11.53 4.02
N LEU A 70 -0.90 11.61 2.69
CA LEU A 70 0.08 10.88 1.86
C LEU A 70 1.54 11.22 2.23
N ASP A 71 1.81 12.47 2.60
CA ASP A 71 3.16 12.90 3.00
C ASP A 71 3.64 12.22 4.29
N ASP A 72 2.73 11.78 5.16
CA ASP A 72 3.10 11.03 6.36
C ASP A 72 3.65 9.65 6.01
N PHE A 73 3.07 8.99 5.01
CA PHE A 73 3.58 7.72 4.47
C PHE A 73 4.93 7.92 3.77
N LYS A 74 5.09 8.99 2.99
CA LYS A 74 6.38 9.33 2.36
C LYS A 74 7.46 9.57 3.41
N PHE A 75 7.15 10.31 4.47
CA PHE A 75 8.12 10.59 5.52
C PHE A 75 8.46 9.37 6.38
N MET A 76 7.50 8.48 6.61
CA MET A 76 7.75 7.20 7.24
C MET A 76 8.80 6.39 6.44
N LEU A 77 8.69 6.38 5.11
CA LEU A 77 9.65 5.74 4.20
C LEU A 77 11.00 6.48 4.02
N ARG A 78 11.27 7.58 4.73
CA ARG A 78 12.49 8.42 4.52
C ARG A 78 13.83 7.69 4.66
N ARG A 79 13.85 6.51 5.29
CA ARG A 79 15.06 5.67 5.46
C ARG A 79 15.20 4.60 4.37
N ASP A 80 14.17 4.38 3.57
CA ASP A 80 14.16 3.43 2.47
C ASP A 80 13.98 4.21 1.16
N ALA A 81 15.11 4.72 0.64
CA ALA A 81 15.12 5.55 -0.56
C ALA A 81 14.54 4.83 -1.79
N ALA A 82 14.68 3.50 -1.86
CA ALA A 82 14.15 2.71 -2.96
C ALA A 82 12.62 2.63 -2.93
N LYS A 83 12.01 2.34 -1.77
CA LYS A 83 10.53 2.37 -1.64
C LYS A 83 9.99 3.78 -1.83
N LEU A 84 10.66 4.79 -1.27
CA LEU A 84 10.24 6.18 -1.40
C LEU A 84 10.27 6.66 -2.86
N GLY A 85 11.31 6.30 -3.61
CA GLY A 85 11.42 6.55 -5.04
C GLY A 85 10.26 5.94 -5.82
N ARG A 86 10.03 4.63 -5.64
CA ARG A 86 8.92 3.90 -6.29
C ARG A 86 7.55 4.52 -6.00
N VAL A 87 7.27 4.86 -4.73
CA VAL A 87 6.00 5.52 -4.36
C VAL A 87 5.86 6.87 -5.07
N SER A 88 6.94 7.63 -5.18
CA SER A 88 6.92 8.95 -5.83
C SER A 88 6.69 8.83 -7.34
N GLU A 89 7.34 7.87 -8.00
CA GLU A 89 7.15 7.57 -9.42
C GLU A 89 5.71 7.12 -9.73
N ILE A 90 5.15 6.21 -8.93
CA ILE A 90 3.77 5.72 -9.10
C ILE A 90 2.77 6.86 -8.98
N LEU A 91 2.93 7.74 -7.99
CA LEU A 91 2.03 8.88 -7.79
C LEU A 91 2.13 9.90 -8.92
N GLU A 92 3.32 10.16 -9.45
CA GLU A 92 3.48 11.08 -10.59
C GLU A 92 2.89 10.47 -11.86
N THR A 93 3.08 9.17 -12.08
CA THR A 93 2.50 8.44 -13.21
C THR A 93 0.97 8.47 -13.16
N ASP A 94 0.35 8.24 -11.99
CA ASP A 94 -1.11 8.34 -11.82
C ASP A 94 -1.62 9.75 -12.13
N LYS A 95 -0.90 10.78 -11.67
CA LYS A 95 -1.22 12.18 -11.96
C LYS A 95 -1.15 12.48 -13.46
N GLU A 96 -0.13 11.97 -14.15
CA GLU A 96 0.02 12.12 -15.59
C GLU A 96 -1.12 11.41 -16.35
N LEU A 97 -1.44 10.17 -15.98
CA LEU A 97 -2.52 9.39 -16.58
C LEU A 97 -3.87 10.10 -16.41
N LYS A 98 -4.16 10.64 -15.22
CA LYS A 98 -5.37 11.43 -14.96
C LYS A 98 -5.44 12.69 -15.82
N ARG A 99 -4.31 13.39 -15.98
CA ARG A 99 -4.22 14.56 -16.86
C ARG A 99 -4.48 14.20 -18.32
N LYS A 100 -3.90 13.10 -18.81
CA LYS A 100 -4.12 12.61 -20.18
C LYS A 100 -5.59 12.25 -20.40
N ARG A 101 -6.22 11.49 -19.50
CA ARG A 101 -7.66 11.16 -19.58
C ARG A 101 -8.53 12.40 -19.71
N LYS A 102 -8.27 13.43 -18.89
CA LYS A 102 -9.04 14.69 -18.95
C LYS A 102 -8.89 15.43 -20.28
N ALA A 103 -7.73 15.33 -20.94
CA ALA A 103 -7.52 15.99 -22.23
C ALA A 103 -8.37 15.40 -23.37
N PHE A 104 -8.82 14.15 -23.24
CA PHE A 104 -9.72 13.50 -24.20
C PHE A 104 -11.21 13.74 -23.90
N ASP A 105 -11.55 14.20 -22.69
CA ASP A 105 -12.93 14.38 -22.22
C ASP A 105 -13.56 15.72 -22.70
N THR A 106 -12.95 16.39 -23.69
CA THR A 106 -13.34 17.77 -24.11
C THR A 106 -13.74 17.91 -25.58
N ASP A 107 -14.10 16.83 -26.30
CA ASP A 107 -14.53 16.95 -27.71
C ASP A 107 -15.48 15.82 -28.19
N GLU A 108 -16.65 15.66 -27.57
CA GLU A 108 -17.76 14.87 -28.15
C GLU A 108 -19.12 15.57 -27.94
N GLY A 109 -19.33 16.76 -28.51
CA GLY A 109 -20.68 17.35 -28.44
C GLY A 109 -20.96 18.73 -29.01
N THR A 110 -20.14 19.30 -29.88
CA THR A 110 -20.52 20.52 -30.63
C THR A 110 -19.97 20.51 -32.05
N VAL A 111 -20.72 19.87 -32.96
CA VAL A 111 -20.88 20.34 -34.35
C VAL A 111 -22.34 20.19 -34.72
#